data_AF-A0A7S0DV22-F1
#
_entry.id   AF-A0A7S0DV22-F1
#
_cell.length_a   1.000
_cell.length_b   1.000
_cell.length_c   1.000
_cell.angle_alpha   90.00
_cell.angle_beta   90.00
_cell.angle_gamma   90.00
#
_symmetry.space_group_name_H-M   'P 1'
#
loop_
_entity.id
_entity.type
_entity.pdbx_description
1 polymer ?
#
loop_
_entity_poly.entity_id
_entity_poly.type
_entity_poly.pdbx_seq_one_letter_code
_entity_poly.pdbx_strand_id
1 'polypeptide(L)'
;LLSEKNRVLMYFLLQMYNPKTESFWKPYFDIMPANLSSPIFWNEDELQELVGSEVPRMARIEKRRLRAIYDELREKIFKHDRKTFAKHAFTLKNWLWANGLYDSRVIQLNRQTGHGNVPTFIPLIDMVNCIESQDKTFIQYDQKLRAAVMFADRAVSRGVQVFESYGNKSNYEYLLYNGFVMQDNPNDCVYMSFPYSNANDVRQFCIATGEIPYQVREWAKSRSKDGKSALIKHIQEKRRGYETSVEQDNELLSRPIHEIQELAVRLRRHEKMSLDKILDNLQRGVLNCC
;
A
#
# COMPACT_ATOMS: atom_id res chain seq x y z
N LEU A 1 17.95 -10.63 8.19
CA LEU A 1 17.42 -11.89 7.61
C LEU A 1 16.13 -12.39 8.29
N LEU A 2 16.15 -12.78 9.57
CA LEU A 2 14.98 -13.36 10.28
C LEU A 2 14.15 -12.32 11.03
N SER A 3 13.66 -11.29 10.32
CA SER A 3 12.67 -10.38 10.91
C SER A 3 11.40 -11.14 11.32
N GLU A 4 10.56 -10.54 12.16
CA GLU A 4 9.24 -11.10 12.50
C GLU A 4 8.41 -11.39 11.24
N LYS A 5 8.28 -10.40 10.34
CA LYS A 5 7.61 -10.55 9.04
C LYS A 5 8.15 -11.76 8.27
N ASN A 6 9.47 -11.88 8.10
CA ASN A 6 10.05 -12.97 7.31
C ASN A 6 9.78 -14.35 7.93
N ARG A 7 9.75 -14.45 9.26
CA ARG A 7 9.37 -15.68 9.96
C ARG A 7 7.90 -16.04 9.73
N VAL A 8 7.00 -15.05 9.74
CA VAL A 8 5.58 -15.25 9.41
C VAL A 8 5.42 -15.74 7.98
N LEU A 9 6.11 -15.12 7.00
CA LEU A 9 6.06 -15.54 5.60
C LEU A 9 6.57 -16.97 5.41
N MET A 10 7.69 -17.32 6.04
CA MET A 10 8.20 -18.69 6.01
C MET A 10 7.20 -19.68 6.60
N TYR A 11 6.63 -19.37 7.76
CA TYR A 11 5.64 -20.23 8.42
C TYR A 11 4.37 -20.38 7.58
N PHE A 12 3.88 -19.29 6.97
CA PHE A 12 2.75 -19.30 6.04
C PHE A 12 3.00 -20.29 4.89
N LEU A 13 4.16 -20.19 4.23
CA LEU A 13 4.51 -21.09 3.13
C LEU A 13 4.68 -22.54 3.59
N LEU A 14 5.24 -22.77 4.79
CA LEU A 14 5.33 -24.12 5.37
C LEU A 14 3.95 -24.74 5.59
N GLN A 15 2.99 -23.94 6.08
CA GLN A 15 1.64 -24.43 6.35
C GLN A 15 0.86 -24.68 5.06
N MET A 16 0.94 -23.76 4.11
CA MET A 16 0.21 -23.85 2.84
C MET A 16 0.69 -25.03 1.98
N TYR A 17 2.01 -25.23 1.90
CA TYR A 17 2.61 -26.29 1.08
C TYR A 17 3.04 -27.50 1.91
N ASN A 18 2.43 -27.68 3.09
CA ASN A 18 2.74 -28.83 3.93
C ASN A 18 2.41 -30.12 3.14
N PRO A 19 3.40 -30.97 2.81
CA PRO A 19 3.17 -32.19 2.06
C PRO A 19 2.35 -33.21 2.85
N LYS A 20 2.25 -33.05 4.17
CA LYS A 20 1.25 -33.74 5.00
C LYS A 20 -0.02 -32.90 4.91
N THR A 21 -0.97 -33.32 4.09
CA THR A 21 -2.23 -32.66 3.69
C THR A 21 -3.17 -32.22 4.82
N GLU A 22 -2.72 -32.21 6.08
CA GLU A 22 -3.49 -32.00 7.31
C GLU A 22 -3.23 -30.62 7.95
N SER A 23 -2.80 -29.60 7.18
CA SER A 23 -2.73 -28.26 7.77
C SER A 23 -4.12 -27.85 8.25
N PHE A 24 -4.24 -27.56 9.55
CA PHE A 24 -5.46 -27.01 10.15
C PHE A 24 -5.99 -25.78 9.37
N TRP A 25 -5.08 -25.02 8.77
CA TRP A 25 -5.38 -23.80 8.02
C TRP A 25 -5.67 -24.03 6.53
N LYS A 26 -5.70 -25.29 6.06
CA LYS A 26 -5.97 -25.59 4.63
C LYS A 26 -7.24 -24.89 4.09
N PRO A 27 -8.39 -24.90 4.78
CA PRO A 27 -9.58 -24.20 4.28
C PRO A 27 -9.37 -22.69 4.10
N TYR A 28 -8.55 -22.07 4.95
CA TYR A 28 -8.20 -20.65 4.83
C TYR A 28 -7.26 -20.38 3.67
N PHE A 29 -6.29 -21.26 3.41
CA PHE A 29 -5.41 -21.12 2.24
C PHE A 29 -6.12 -21.38 0.92
N ASP A 30 -7.08 -22.31 0.89
CA ASP A 30 -7.82 -22.66 -0.33
C ASP A 30 -8.70 -21.51 -0.86
N ILE A 31 -9.05 -20.54 0.00
CA ILE A 31 -9.80 -19.33 -0.39
C ILE A 31 -8.91 -18.11 -0.68
N MET A 32 -7.58 -18.23 -0.55
CA MET A 32 -6.69 -17.11 -0.83
C MET A 32 -6.68 -16.74 -2.31
N PRO A 33 -6.60 -15.45 -2.65
CA PRO A 33 -6.53 -15.03 -4.04
C PRO A 33 -5.23 -15.53 -4.69
N ALA A 34 -5.37 -16.16 -5.86
CA ALA A 34 -4.22 -16.64 -6.63
C ALA A 34 -3.40 -15.49 -7.24
N ASN A 35 -4.07 -14.40 -7.60
CA ASN A 35 -3.46 -13.20 -8.18
C ASN A 35 -3.72 -11.99 -7.27
N LEU A 36 -2.75 -11.08 -7.24
CA LEU A 36 -2.80 -9.85 -6.45
C LEU A 36 -2.50 -8.66 -7.37
N SER A 37 -3.21 -7.57 -7.17
CA SER A 37 -3.15 -6.40 -8.05
C SER A 37 -2.11 -5.35 -7.62
N SER A 38 -1.30 -5.64 -6.59
CA SER A 38 -0.22 -4.73 -6.15
C SER A 38 0.85 -4.53 -7.24
N PRO A 39 1.35 -3.29 -7.43
CA PRO A 39 2.39 -2.95 -8.41
C PRO A 39 3.69 -3.76 -8.34
N ILE A 40 3.99 -4.45 -7.24
CA ILE A 40 5.18 -5.32 -7.17
C ILE A 40 5.09 -6.50 -8.16
N PHE A 41 3.86 -6.88 -8.55
CA PHE A 41 3.57 -7.95 -9.49
C PHE A 41 3.50 -7.48 -10.94
N TRP A 42 3.45 -6.18 -11.18
CA TRP A 42 3.30 -5.60 -12.51
C TRP A 42 4.59 -5.75 -13.33
N ASN A 43 4.43 -5.78 -14.64
CA ASN A 43 5.50 -5.70 -15.63
C ASN A 43 5.86 -4.23 -15.94
N GLU A 44 6.90 -4.00 -16.73
CA GLU A 44 7.39 -2.63 -16.98
C GLU A 44 6.41 -1.79 -17.82
N ASP A 45 5.65 -2.38 -18.74
CA ASP A 45 4.63 -1.68 -19.53
C ASP A 45 3.45 -1.26 -18.66
N GLU A 46 3.02 -2.12 -17.73
CA GLU A 46 2.01 -1.80 -16.72
C GLU A 46 2.48 -0.70 -15.76
N LEU A 47 3.76 -0.72 -15.37
CA LEU A 47 4.35 0.35 -14.55
C LEU A 47 4.51 1.66 -15.32
N GLN A 48 4.66 1.61 -16.65
CA GLN A 48 4.74 2.79 -17.51
C GLN A 48 3.43 3.59 -17.52
N GLU A 49 2.28 2.94 -17.30
CA GLU A 49 1.00 3.64 -17.12
C GLU A 49 1.00 4.62 -15.93
N LEU A 50 1.94 4.48 -15.00
CA LEU A 50 2.10 5.33 -13.81
C LEU A 50 3.30 6.29 -13.91
N VAL A 51 3.77 6.63 -15.12
CA VAL A 51 4.74 7.71 -15.28
C VAL A 51 4.23 9.01 -14.65
N GLY A 52 5.12 9.67 -13.91
CA GLY A 52 4.81 10.83 -13.08
C GLY A 52 4.54 10.47 -11.61
N SER A 53 4.03 9.28 -11.31
CA SER A 53 3.82 8.80 -9.93
C SER A 53 5.12 8.27 -9.28
N GLU A 54 5.17 8.23 -7.95
CA GLU A 54 6.25 7.56 -7.21
C GLU A 54 6.07 6.03 -7.13
N VAL A 55 4.88 5.51 -7.46
CA VAL A 55 4.55 4.08 -7.33
C VAL A 55 5.52 3.18 -8.10
N PRO A 56 5.85 3.42 -9.39
CA PRO A 56 6.79 2.55 -10.11
C PRO A 56 8.16 2.45 -9.46
N ARG A 57 8.68 3.58 -8.95
CA ARG A 57 9.97 3.61 -8.25
C ARG A 57 9.92 2.75 -6.99
N MET A 58 8.85 2.89 -6.20
CA MET A 58 8.69 2.15 -4.95
C MET A 58 8.46 0.66 -5.18
N ALA A 59 7.63 0.29 -6.15
CA ALA A 59 7.37 -1.10 -6.53
C ALA A 59 8.68 -1.82 -6.91
N ARG A 60 9.53 -1.19 -7.72
CA ARG A 60 10.85 -1.72 -8.10
C ARG A 60 11.80 -1.85 -6.89
N ILE A 61 11.78 -0.91 -5.96
CA ILE A 61 12.59 -0.98 -4.73
C ILE A 61 12.14 -2.14 -3.84
N GLU A 62 10.84 -2.27 -3.57
CA GLU A 62 10.32 -3.36 -2.74
C GLU A 62 10.56 -4.73 -3.39
N LYS A 63 10.33 -4.85 -4.70
CA LYS A 63 10.59 -6.10 -5.44
C LYS A 63 12.07 -6.51 -5.35
N ARG A 64 13.01 -5.55 -5.49
CA ARG A 64 14.45 -5.81 -5.32
C ARG A 64 14.79 -6.18 -3.88
N ARG A 65 14.24 -5.48 -2.89
CA ARG A 65 14.44 -5.76 -1.47
C ARG A 65 13.98 -7.18 -1.11
N LEU A 66 12.77 -7.56 -1.52
CA LEU A 66 12.21 -8.89 -1.27
C LEU A 66 12.99 -9.99 -1.95
N ARG A 67 13.48 -9.76 -3.18
CA ARG A 67 14.37 -10.70 -3.88
C ARG A 67 15.69 -10.89 -3.14
N ALA A 68 16.34 -9.81 -2.70
CA ALA A 68 17.60 -9.90 -1.95
C ALA A 68 17.42 -10.69 -0.64
N ILE A 69 16.32 -10.45 0.08
CA ILE A 69 15.97 -11.22 1.28
C ILE A 69 15.76 -12.70 0.94
N TYR A 70 15.00 -13.00 -0.12
CA TYR A 70 14.77 -14.37 -0.56
C TYR A 70 16.06 -15.08 -0.94
N ASP A 71 16.95 -14.43 -1.69
CA ASP A 71 18.23 -15.00 -2.09
C ASP A 71 19.09 -15.32 -0.85
N GLU A 72 19.11 -14.42 0.14
CA GLU A 72 19.80 -14.67 1.41
C GLU A 72 19.17 -15.83 2.21
N LEU A 73 17.83 -15.91 2.30
CA LEU A 73 17.13 -17.01 2.96
C LEU A 73 17.37 -18.35 2.26
N ARG A 74 17.34 -18.34 0.92
CA ARG A 74 17.61 -19.52 0.10
C ARG A 74 19.02 -20.04 0.35
N GLU A 75 20.00 -19.14 0.34
CA GLU A 75 21.41 -19.49 0.52
C GLU A 75 21.78 -19.90 1.93
N LYS A 76 21.13 -19.33 2.96
CA LYS A 76 21.50 -19.61 4.36
C LYS A 76 20.59 -20.63 5.05
N ILE A 77 19.37 -20.85 4.56
CA ILE A 77 18.35 -21.65 5.24
C ILE A 77 17.74 -22.70 4.30
N PHE A 78 17.03 -22.29 3.26
CA PHE A 78 16.18 -23.21 2.49
C PHE A 78 16.97 -24.32 1.79
N LYS A 79 18.19 -24.02 1.31
CA LYS A 79 19.01 -25.03 0.64
C LYS A 79 19.56 -26.11 1.58
N HIS A 80 19.67 -25.82 2.87
CA HIS A 80 20.26 -26.70 3.88
C HIS A 80 19.27 -27.66 4.53
N ASP A 81 17.96 -27.35 4.48
CA ASP A 81 16.90 -28.26 4.92
C ASP A 81 15.78 -28.32 3.87
N ARG A 82 16.00 -29.10 2.82
CA ARG A 82 15.02 -29.29 1.74
C ARG A 82 13.81 -30.14 2.13
N LYS A 83 13.90 -30.86 3.26
CA LYS A 83 12.80 -31.66 3.79
C LYS A 83 11.72 -30.73 4.36
N THR A 84 12.14 -29.71 5.09
CA THR A 84 11.25 -28.68 5.62
C THR A 84 10.93 -27.62 4.55
N PHE A 85 11.95 -27.12 3.84
CA PHE A 85 11.82 -26.06 2.85
C PHE A 85 11.85 -26.63 1.42
N ALA A 86 10.76 -27.27 1.01
CA ALA A 86 10.66 -27.90 -0.30
C ALA A 86 10.84 -26.89 -1.45
N LYS A 87 11.63 -27.23 -2.46
CA LYS A 87 11.98 -26.32 -3.58
C LYS A 87 10.77 -25.77 -4.34
N HIS A 88 9.72 -26.57 -4.50
CA HIS A 88 8.50 -26.17 -5.22
C HIS A 88 7.65 -25.19 -4.41
N ALA A 89 7.76 -25.22 -3.08
CA ALA A 89 7.03 -24.35 -2.16
C ALA A 89 7.77 -23.03 -1.91
N PHE A 90 9.07 -23.10 -1.64
CA PHE A 90 9.91 -21.94 -1.32
C PHE A 90 10.56 -21.35 -2.58
N THR A 91 9.71 -20.94 -3.52
CA THR A 91 10.13 -20.21 -4.73
C THR A 91 10.05 -18.70 -4.51
N LEU A 92 10.76 -17.92 -5.32
CA LEU A 92 10.64 -16.47 -5.28
C LEU A 92 9.21 -16.00 -5.58
N LYS A 93 8.51 -16.68 -6.50
CA LYS A 93 7.11 -16.37 -6.82
C LYS A 93 6.22 -16.48 -5.58
N ASN A 94 6.31 -17.60 -4.87
CA ASN A 94 5.54 -17.84 -3.66
C ASN A 94 5.95 -16.90 -2.52
N TRP A 95 7.23 -16.55 -2.42
CA TRP A 95 7.72 -15.55 -1.47
C TRP A 95 7.10 -14.17 -1.70
N LEU A 96 7.10 -13.69 -2.96
CA LEU A 96 6.48 -12.41 -3.32
C LEU A 96 4.95 -12.44 -3.09
N TRP A 97 4.30 -13.54 -3.47
CA TRP A 97 2.86 -13.72 -3.26
C TRP A 97 2.49 -13.74 -1.77
N ALA A 98 3.22 -14.49 -0.94
CA ALA A 98 3.01 -14.51 0.51
C ALA A 98 3.26 -13.12 1.12
N ASN A 99 4.25 -12.38 0.63
CA ASN A 99 4.46 -10.99 1.03
C ASN A 99 3.26 -10.11 0.66
N GLY A 100 2.71 -10.26 -0.55
CA GLY A 100 1.52 -9.52 -0.97
C GLY A 100 0.30 -9.82 -0.11
N LEU A 101 0.09 -11.08 0.28
CA LEU A 101 -0.94 -11.45 1.24
C LEU A 101 -0.68 -10.83 2.61
N TYR A 102 0.57 -10.86 3.08
CA TYR A 102 0.93 -10.23 4.35
C TYR A 102 0.61 -8.73 4.34
N ASP A 103 1.02 -8.01 3.30
CA ASP A 103 0.84 -6.55 3.22
C ASP A 103 -0.64 -6.16 3.09
N SER A 104 -1.45 -7.00 2.44
CA SER A 104 -2.86 -6.72 2.19
C SER A 104 -3.83 -7.20 3.27
N ARG A 105 -3.48 -8.22 4.08
CA ARG A 105 -4.43 -8.93 4.96
C ARG A 105 -4.02 -9.02 6.43
N VAL A 106 -2.77 -8.73 6.78
CA VAL A 106 -2.32 -8.83 8.17
C VAL A 106 -2.86 -7.68 9.00
N ILE A 107 -3.47 -8.03 10.13
CA ILE A 107 -3.99 -7.09 11.11
C ILE A 107 -3.05 -7.05 12.32
N GLN A 108 -2.72 -5.85 12.77
CA GLN A 108 -1.90 -5.61 13.96
C GLN A 108 -2.76 -5.80 15.21
N LEU A 109 -2.83 -7.02 15.73
CA LEU A 109 -3.72 -7.39 16.83
C LEU A 109 -3.01 -7.28 18.18
N ASN A 110 -3.53 -6.44 19.07
CA ASN A 110 -3.07 -6.42 20.46
C ASN A 110 -3.80 -7.50 21.27
N ARG A 111 -3.06 -8.52 21.71
CA ARG A 111 -3.63 -9.60 22.54
C ARG A 111 -3.58 -9.30 24.04
N GLN A 112 -3.22 -8.07 24.43
CA GLN A 112 -3.08 -7.60 25.82
C GLN A 112 -2.17 -8.50 26.68
N THR A 113 -1.21 -9.18 26.05
CA THR A 113 -0.25 -10.09 26.70
C THR A 113 1.05 -9.38 27.12
N GLY A 114 1.10 -8.04 27.05
CA GLY A 114 2.31 -7.25 27.28
C GLY A 114 3.30 -7.21 26.10
N HIS A 115 3.07 -7.98 25.05
CA HIS A 115 3.91 -8.01 23.84
C HIS A 115 3.54 -6.96 22.78
N GLY A 116 2.57 -6.09 23.05
CA GLY A 116 2.08 -5.09 22.10
C GLY A 116 1.26 -5.69 20.96
N ASN A 117 1.23 -4.98 19.83
CA ASN A 117 0.53 -5.42 18.62
C ASN A 117 1.34 -6.51 17.91
N VAL A 118 0.66 -7.59 17.52
CA VAL A 118 1.27 -8.73 16.82
C VAL A 118 0.65 -8.84 15.42
N PRO A 119 1.48 -8.93 14.34
CA PRO A 119 0.98 -9.16 13.00
C PRO A 119 0.27 -10.51 12.91
N THR A 120 -1.03 -10.48 12.62
CA THR A 120 -1.89 -11.67 12.64
C THR A 120 -2.72 -11.77 11.35
N PHE A 121 -2.71 -12.95 10.73
CA PHE A 121 -3.73 -13.34 9.76
C PHE A 121 -4.97 -13.80 10.53
N ILE A 122 -6.12 -13.21 10.28
CA ILE A 122 -7.36 -13.51 11.00
C ILE A 122 -8.40 -14.00 10.00
N PRO A 123 -8.51 -15.33 9.80
CA PRO A 123 -9.44 -15.90 8.83
C PRO A 123 -10.86 -15.39 9.02
N LEU A 124 -11.57 -15.22 7.91
CA LEU A 124 -12.90 -14.59 7.79
C LEU A 124 -12.90 -13.07 7.98
N ILE A 125 -12.23 -12.55 9.01
CA ILE A 125 -12.16 -11.10 9.23
C ILE A 125 -11.38 -10.43 8.09
N ASP A 126 -10.28 -11.03 7.64
CA ASP A 126 -9.47 -10.52 6.54
C ASP A 126 -10.14 -10.63 5.15
N MET A 127 -11.37 -11.16 5.06
CA MET A 127 -12.17 -11.18 3.84
C MET A 127 -13.09 -9.97 3.72
N VAL A 128 -13.19 -9.14 4.77
CA VAL A 128 -14.02 -7.93 4.75
C VAL A 128 -13.31 -6.85 3.94
N ASN A 129 -14.01 -6.30 2.94
CA ASN A 129 -13.46 -5.28 2.05
C ASN A 129 -13.45 -3.88 2.69
N CYS A 130 -12.64 -3.00 2.10
CA CYS A 130 -12.46 -1.64 2.57
C CYS A 130 -13.49 -0.66 1.98
N ILE A 131 -14.03 0.21 2.81
CA ILE A 131 -14.63 1.50 2.43
C ILE A 131 -14.17 2.58 3.39
N GLU A 132 -14.15 3.83 2.95
CA GLU A 132 -13.89 4.94 3.88
C GLU A 132 -14.96 4.98 4.99
N SER A 133 -14.49 5.21 6.21
CA SER A 133 -15.34 5.43 7.38
C SER A 133 -14.74 6.46 8.31
N GLN A 134 -15.57 7.38 8.78
CA GLN A 134 -15.21 8.25 9.91
C GLN A 134 -15.14 7.46 11.22
N ASP A 135 -15.97 6.42 11.33
CA ASP A 135 -15.99 5.51 12.47
C ASP A 135 -15.05 4.35 12.18
N LYS A 136 -13.98 4.22 12.97
CA LYS A 136 -13.03 3.13 12.77
C LYS A 136 -13.73 1.82 13.14
N THR A 137 -13.87 0.90 12.19
CA THR A 137 -14.12 -0.49 12.54
C THR A 137 -13.02 -0.96 13.48
N PHE A 138 -13.40 -1.44 14.66
CA PHE A 138 -12.45 -1.86 15.67
C PHE A 138 -12.37 -3.39 15.69
N ILE A 139 -11.22 -3.90 15.26
CA ILE A 139 -10.83 -5.29 15.50
C ILE A 139 -10.04 -5.31 16.79
N GLN A 140 -10.54 -6.02 17.79
CA GLN A 140 -9.88 -6.17 19.08
C GLN A 140 -9.85 -7.64 19.51
N TYR A 141 -8.91 -7.98 20.38
CA TYR A 141 -8.88 -9.30 20.99
C TYR A 141 -9.72 -9.30 22.27
N ASP A 142 -10.75 -10.14 22.30
CA ASP A 142 -11.54 -10.39 23.50
C ASP A 142 -10.91 -11.53 24.31
N GLN A 143 -10.54 -11.23 25.57
CA GLN A 143 -9.89 -12.20 26.45
C GLN A 143 -10.80 -13.34 26.89
N LYS A 144 -12.10 -13.07 27.08
CA LYS A 144 -13.07 -14.06 27.56
C LYS A 144 -13.40 -15.04 26.45
N LEU A 145 -13.64 -14.54 25.25
CA LEU A 145 -13.90 -15.33 24.05
C LEU A 145 -12.62 -15.96 23.48
N ARG A 146 -11.44 -15.42 23.85
CA ARG A 146 -10.13 -15.79 23.31
C ARG A 146 -10.09 -15.68 21.78
N ALA A 147 -10.71 -14.63 21.24
CA ALA A 147 -10.93 -14.46 19.81
C ALA A 147 -10.72 -13.00 19.39
N ALA A 148 -10.38 -12.80 18.13
CA ALA A 148 -10.52 -11.49 17.50
C ALA A 148 -12.01 -11.21 17.25
N VAL A 149 -12.46 -10.03 17.63
CA VAL A 149 -13.85 -9.58 17.48
C VAL A 149 -13.83 -8.30 16.66
N MET A 150 -14.62 -8.30 15.59
CA MET A 150 -14.86 -7.14 14.75
C MET A 150 -16.25 -6.60 15.04
N PHE A 151 -16.35 -5.30 15.31
CA PHE A 151 -17.61 -4.60 15.52
C PHE A 151 -17.99 -3.81 14.25
N ALA A 152 -19.27 -3.87 13.87
CA ALA A 152 -19.79 -3.01 12.82
C ALA A 152 -19.76 -1.56 13.30
N ASP A 153 -19.25 -0.68 12.46
CA ASP A 153 -19.18 0.77 12.70
C ASP A 153 -20.47 1.49 12.28
N ARG A 154 -21.35 0.81 11.53
CA ARG A 154 -22.62 1.33 11.03
C ARG A 154 -23.68 0.24 10.89
N ALA A 155 -24.93 0.65 10.71
CA ALA A 155 -26.01 -0.29 10.37
C ALA A 155 -25.81 -0.87 8.97
N VAL A 156 -25.94 -2.20 8.84
CA VAL A 156 -25.83 -2.92 7.55
C VAL A 156 -27.14 -3.65 7.29
N SER A 157 -27.77 -3.37 6.15
CA SER A 157 -29.01 -4.02 5.74
C SER A 157 -28.77 -5.45 5.25
N ARG A 158 -29.77 -6.32 5.40
CA ARG A 158 -29.70 -7.70 4.89
C ARG A 158 -29.40 -7.71 3.39
N GLY A 159 -28.44 -8.54 2.98
CA GLY A 159 -28.03 -8.68 1.57
C GLY A 159 -27.02 -7.63 1.09
N VAL A 160 -26.67 -6.64 1.93
CA VAL A 160 -25.63 -5.67 1.64
C VAL A 160 -24.30 -6.17 2.17
N GLN A 161 -23.23 -5.92 1.43
CA GLN A 161 -21.87 -6.25 1.84
C GLN A 161 -21.48 -5.50 3.12
N VAL A 162 -20.80 -6.20 4.03
CA VAL A 162 -20.15 -5.60 5.19
C VAL A 162 -18.80 -5.07 4.76
N PHE A 163 -18.47 -3.86 5.20
CA PHE A 163 -17.19 -3.22 4.93
C PHE A 163 -16.52 -2.81 6.24
N GLU A 164 -15.23 -2.52 6.15
CA GLU A 164 -14.43 -1.95 7.21
C GLU A 164 -13.57 -0.80 6.69
N SER A 165 -12.96 0.00 7.59
CA SER A 165 -11.89 0.93 7.22
C SER A 165 -10.53 0.31 7.50
N TYR A 166 -9.69 0.19 6.45
CA TYR A 166 -8.30 -0.28 6.57
C TYR A 166 -7.35 0.78 7.16
N GLY A 167 -7.91 1.88 7.69
CA GLY A 167 -7.19 3.00 8.29
C GLY A 167 -6.98 4.17 7.32
N ASN A 168 -6.39 5.24 7.84
CA ASN A 168 -6.21 6.50 7.11
C ASN A 168 -4.96 6.40 6.21
N LYS A 169 -5.10 5.73 5.06
CA LYS A 169 -4.04 5.55 4.05
C LYS A 169 -4.34 6.36 2.80
N SER A 170 -3.29 6.81 2.12
CA SER A 170 -3.38 7.40 0.78
C SER A 170 -3.69 6.36 -0.29
N ASN A 171 -4.15 6.79 -1.47
CA ASN A 171 -4.31 5.90 -2.62
C ASN A 171 -2.97 5.35 -3.12
N TYR A 172 -1.88 6.08 -2.92
CA TYR A 172 -0.51 5.58 -3.13
C TYR A 172 -0.24 4.32 -2.28
N GLU A 173 -0.59 4.35 -1.00
CA GLU A 173 -0.41 3.22 -0.08
C GLU A 173 -1.40 2.08 -0.36
N TYR A 174 -2.68 2.40 -0.62
CA TYR A 174 -3.68 1.38 -0.96
C TYR A 174 -3.31 0.60 -2.22
N LEU A 175 -2.82 1.28 -3.27
CA LEU A 175 -2.42 0.57 -4.48
C LEU A 175 -1.18 -0.28 -4.20
N LEU A 176 -0.15 0.27 -3.55
CA LEU A 176 1.10 -0.44 -3.28
C LEU A 176 0.92 -1.68 -2.41
N TYR A 177 0.12 -1.59 -1.35
CA TYR A 177 0.07 -2.63 -0.31
C TYR A 177 -1.21 -3.45 -0.32
N ASN A 178 -2.31 -2.92 -0.85
CA ASN A 178 -3.60 -3.61 -0.91
C ASN A 178 -4.07 -3.91 -2.35
N GLY A 179 -3.53 -3.24 -3.36
CA GLY A 179 -3.85 -3.49 -4.77
C GLY A 179 -5.15 -2.86 -5.26
N PHE A 180 -5.60 -1.75 -4.65
CA PHE A 180 -6.77 -1.02 -5.11
C PHE A 180 -6.59 0.50 -4.98
N VAL A 181 -7.44 1.27 -5.67
CA VAL A 181 -7.53 2.73 -5.56
C VAL A 181 -8.93 3.09 -5.11
N MET A 182 -9.05 3.80 -3.98
CA MET A 182 -10.34 4.24 -3.45
C MET A 182 -10.81 5.49 -4.18
N GLN A 183 -12.09 5.49 -4.59
CA GLN A 183 -12.67 6.55 -5.41
C GLN A 183 -12.71 7.90 -4.68
N ASP A 184 -13.24 7.93 -3.46
CA ASP A 184 -13.41 9.16 -2.68
C ASP A 184 -12.63 9.05 -1.36
N ASN A 185 -11.30 9.05 -1.46
CA ASN A 185 -10.41 8.93 -0.30
C ASN A 185 -10.12 10.31 0.32
N PRO A 186 -10.65 10.64 1.52
CA PRO A 186 -10.40 11.92 2.17
C PRO A 186 -8.99 12.02 2.76
N ASN A 187 -8.30 10.89 2.92
CA ASN A 187 -6.94 10.79 3.46
C ASN A 187 -5.89 10.77 2.33
N ASP A 188 -6.29 11.04 1.09
CA ASP A 188 -5.39 10.97 -0.05
C ASP A 188 -4.36 12.12 -0.08
N CYS A 189 -3.20 11.80 -0.64
CA CYS A 189 -2.11 12.73 -0.80
C CYS A 189 -1.19 12.30 -1.93
N VAL A 190 -0.36 13.24 -2.40
CA VAL A 190 0.60 12.97 -3.47
C VAL A 190 1.99 12.86 -2.87
N TYR A 191 2.65 11.73 -3.09
CA TYR A 191 4.04 11.54 -2.71
C TYR A 191 4.95 12.30 -3.69
N MET A 192 5.83 13.12 -3.13
CA MET A 192 6.77 13.93 -3.88
C MET A 192 8.17 13.83 -3.28
N SER A 193 9.16 13.79 -4.16
CA SER A 193 10.57 13.75 -3.82
C SER A 193 11.15 15.17 -3.73
N PHE A 194 11.93 15.44 -2.67
CA PHE A 194 12.49 16.76 -2.37
C PHE A 194 14.00 16.65 -2.09
N PRO A 195 14.85 17.41 -2.80
CA PRO A 195 16.29 17.45 -2.54
C PRO A 195 16.60 18.39 -1.37
N TYR A 196 17.09 17.85 -0.25
CA TYR A 196 17.39 18.63 0.97
C TYR A 196 18.79 19.21 0.93
N SER A 197 19.82 18.43 1.26
CA SER A 197 21.19 18.91 1.41
C SER A 197 22.00 18.85 0.11
N ASN A 198 21.89 17.76 -0.64
CA ASN A 198 22.52 17.55 -1.94
C ASN A 198 21.69 16.60 -2.80
N ALA A 199 22.13 16.33 -4.04
CA ALA A 199 21.41 15.47 -4.99
C ALA A 199 21.19 14.03 -4.49
N ASN A 200 21.95 13.57 -3.49
CA ASN A 200 21.82 12.23 -2.91
C ASN A 200 20.93 12.19 -1.66
N ASP A 201 20.60 13.34 -1.05
CA ASP A 201 19.66 13.45 0.08
C ASP A 201 18.28 13.87 -0.44
N VAL A 202 17.61 12.90 -1.05
CA VAL A 202 16.24 13.04 -1.55
C VAL A 202 15.28 12.42 -0.54
N ARG A 203 14.35 13.22 -0.04
CA ARG A 203 13.33 12.78 0.92
C ARG A 203 11.96 12.81 0.28
N GLN A 204 11.11 11.86 0.64
CA GLN A 204 9.74 11.81 0.13
C GLN A 204 8.76 12.30 1.19
N PHE A 205 7.81 13.13 0.76
CA PHE A 205 6.71 13.61 1.60
C PHE A 205 5.39 13.45 0.86
N CYS A 206 4.39 13.06 1.63
CA CYS A 206 2.99 13.01 1.24
C CYS A 206 2.39 14.41 1.42
N ILE A 207 1.89 15.02 0.35
CA ILE A 207 1.31 16.36 0.36
C ILE A 207 -0.20 16.23 0.13
N ALA A 208 -0.98 16.55 1.16
CA ALA A 208 -2.43 16.54 1.10
C ALA A 208 -2.97 17.89 0.61
N THR A 209 -4.22 17.91 0.15
CA THR A 209 -4.83 19.15 -0.39
C THR A 209 -5.10 20.21 0.69
N GLY A 210 -5.17 19.81 1.96
CA GLY A 210 -5.44 20.69 3.10
C GLY A 210 -4.23 21.02 3.98
N GLU A 211 -3.09 20.35 3.80
CA GLU A 211 -1.91 20.56 4.65
C GLU A 211 -0.60 20.35 3.89
N ILE A 212 0.33 21.29 4.05
CA ILE A 212 1.73 21.13 3.63
C ILE A 212 2.56 20.71 4.84
N PRO A 213 3.26 19.56 4.81
CA PRO A 213 4.09 19.12 5.94
C PRO A 213 5.12 20.16 6.37
N TYR A 214 5.41 20.26 7.67
CA TYR A 214 6.38 21.22 8.22
C TYR A 214 7.73 21.17 7.50
N GLN A 215 8.26 19.96 7.29
CA GLN A 215 9.55 19.77 6.62
C GLN A 215 9.53 20.31 5.19
N VAL A 216 8.41 20.21 4.48
CA VAL A 216 8.24 20.74 3.11
C VAL A 216 8.18 22.27 3.14
N ARG A 217 7.56 22.87 4.17
CA ARG A 217 7.57 24.33 4.38
C ARG A 217 8.99 24.85 4.62
N GLU A 218 9.76 24.18 5.47
CA GLU A 218 11.16 24.53 5.74
C GLU A 218 12.03 24.37 4.48
N TRP A 219 11.80 23.28 3.71
CA TRP A 219 12.45 23.11 2.42
C TRP A 219 12.12 24.27 1.48
N ALA A 220 10.85 24.67 1.37
CA ALA A 220 10.42 25.76 0.51
C ALA A 220 11.09 27.10 0.88
N LYS A 221 11.12 27.44 2.19
CA LYS A 221 11.80 28.63 2.73
C LYS A 221 13.29 28.67 2.41
N SER A 222 13.95 27.52 2.38
CA SER A 222 15.36 27.44 2.02
C SER A 222 15.65 27.69 0.53
N ARG A 223 14.63 27.65 -0.34
CA ARG A 223 14.78 27.74 -1.81
C ARG A 223 14.30 29.06 -2.41
N SER A 224 13.52 29.85 -1.69
CA SER A 224 13.05 31.16 -2.16
C SER A 224 12.65 32.05 -0.99
N LYS A 225 12.72 33.37 -1.18
CA LYS A 225 12.45 34.37 -0.13
C LYS A 225 11.03 34.26 0.44
N ASP A 226 10.06 33.94 -0.39
CA ASP A 226 8.65 33.75 -0.02
C ASP A 226 8.31 32.29 0.31
N GLY A 227 9.21 31.34 0.00
CA GLY A 227 9.04 29.88 0.04
C GLY A 227 8.00 29.33 -0.95
N LYS A 228 6.84 29.99 -1.02
CA LYS A 228 5.69 29.67 -1.86
C LYS A 228 6.07 29.52 -3.33
N SER A 229 6.89 30.42 -3.89
CA SER A 229 7.26 30.36 -5.31
C SER A 229 8.06 29.10 -5.65
N ALA A 230 9.00 28.69 -4.79
CA ALA A 230 9.75 27.46 -4.98
C ALA A 230 8.85 26.21 -4.90
N LEU A 231 7.92 26.18 -3.94
CA LEU A 231 7.00 25.06 -3.80
C LEU A 231 6.03 24.95 -4.99
N ILE A 232 5.44 26.06 -5.43
CA ILE A 232 4.57 26.10 -6.61
C ILE A 232 5.31 25.55 -7.83
N LYS A 233 6.54 26.02 -8.08
CA LYS A 233 7.35 25.56 -9.21
C LYS A 233 7.61 24.04 -9.14
N HIS A 234 7.96 23.52 -7.97
CA HIS A 234 8.23 22.09 -7.78
C HIS A 234 6.98 21.21 -8.00
N ILE A 235 5.81 21.68 -7.53
CA ILE A 235 4.53 20.99 -7.77
C ILE A 235 4.14 21.03 -9.24
N GLN A 236 4.34 22.16 -9.92
CA GLN A 236 4.11 22.27 -11.38
C GLN A 236 5.04 21.34 -12.18
N GLU A 237 6.30 21.19 -11.77
CA GLU A 237 7.23 20.24 -12.38
C GLU A 237 6.76 18.79 -12.21
N LYS A 238 6.34 18.40 -10.99
CA LYS A 238 5.73 17.08 -10.74
C LYS A 238 4.48 16.88 -11.61
N ARG A 239 3.60 17.87 -11.69
CA ARG A 239 2.36 17.81 -12.48
C ARG A 239 2.60 17.66 -13.98
N ARG A 240 3.67 18.25 -14.52
CA ARG A 240 4.12 18.08 -15.91
C ARG A 240 4.77 16.72 -16.18
N GLY A 241 5.17 15.99 -15.14
CA GLY A 241 5.73 14.65 -15.26
C GLY A 241 4.72 13.55 -15.62
N TYR A 242 3.41 13.85 -15.61
CA TYR A 242 2.38 12.92 -16.06
C TYR A 242 2.14 13.08 -17.56
N GLU A 243 2.07 11.96 -18.29
CA GLU A 243 1.91 11.95 -19.74
C GLU A 243 0.50 12.33 -20.21
N THR A 244 -0.51 12.14 -19.36
CA THR A 244 -1.93 12.40 -19.65
C THR A 244 -2.52 13.53 -18.80
N SER A 245 -3.54 14.21 -19.34
CA SER A 245 -4.39 15.14 -18.59
C SER A 245 -5.45 14.42 -17.74
N VAL A 246 -6.14 15.15 -16.87
CA VAL A 246 -7.25 14.60 -16.06
C VAL A 246 -8.42 14.24 -16.97
N GLU A 247 -8.67 15.03 -18.01
CA GLU A 247 -9.73 14.84 -19.00
C GLU A 247 -9.48 13.58 -19.83
N GLN A 248 -8.24 13.36 -20.29
CA GLN A 248 -7.86 12.14 -21.01
C GLN A 248 -8.03 10.89 -20.14
N ASP A 249 -7.70 10.98 -18.85
CA ASP A 249 -7.93 9.86 -17.93
C ASP A 249 -9.42 9.64 -17.65
N ASN A 250 -10.24 10.70 -17.55
CA ASN A 250 -11.70 10.59 -17.43
C ASN A 250 -12.29 9.88 -18.66
N GLU A 251 -11.86 10.28 -19.87
CA GLU A 251 -12.29 9.64 -21.12
C GLU A 251 -11.88 8.17 -21.15
N LEU A 252 -10.66 7.86 -20.73
CA LEU A 252 -10.16 6.48 -20.68
C LEU A 252 -10.95 5.61 -19.69
N LEU A 253 -11.33 6.15 -18.53
CA LEU A 253 -12.17 5.46 -17.54
C LEU A 253 -13.65 5.35 -17.93
N SER A 254 -14.09 6.10 -18.94
CA SER A 254 -15.48 6.03 -19.42
C SER A 254 -15.77 4.79 -20.27
N ARG A 255 -14.73 4.04 -20.65
CA ARG A 255 -14.81 2.83 -21.45
C ARG A 255 -14.18 1.64 -20.70
N PRO A 256 -14.56 0.40 -21.04
CA PRO A 256 -13.91 -0.78 -20.49
C PRO A 256 -12.42 -0.81 -20.88
N ILE A 257 -11.56 -0.99 -19.88
CA ILE A 257 -10.11 -1.15 -20.03
C ILE A 257 -9.64 -2.31 -19.15
N HIS A 258 -8.39 -2.73 -19.31
CA HIS A 258 -7.83 -3.81 -18.49
C HIS A 258 -7.75 -3.40 -17.01
N GLU A 259 -8.02 -4.32 -16.08
CA GLU A 259 -8.12 -4.04 -14.63
C GLU A 259 -6.88 -3.32 -14.07
N ILE A 260 -5.67 -3.79 -14.44
CA ILE A 260 -4.41 -3.17 -14.01
C ILE A 260 -4.25 -1.74 -14.58
N GLN A 261 -4.68 -1.53 -15.83
CA GLN A 261 -4.66 -0.22 -16.44
C GLN A 261 -5.67 0.71 -15.74
N GLU A 262 -6.85 0.20 -15.39
CA GLU A 262 -7.84 0.96 -14.63
C GLU A 262 -7.29 1.45 -13.29
N LEU A 263 -6.60 0.58 -12.54
CA LEU A 263 -5.95 0.97 -11.29
C LEU A 263 -4.91 2.08 -11.50
N ALA A 264 -4.06 1.95 -12.52
CA ALA A 264 -3.06 2.95 -12.86
C ALA A 264 -3.69 4.30 -13.22
N VAL A 265 -4.72 4.28 -14.07
CA VAL A 265 -5.42 5.47 -14.55
C VAL A 265 -6.14 6.17 -13.40
N ARG A 266 -6.83 5.42 -12.51
CA ARG A 266 -7.48 5.97 -11.32
C ARG A 266 -6.48 6.67 -10.41
N LEU A 267 -5.34 6.04 -10.12
CA LEU A 267 -4.33 6.63 -9.24
C LEU A 267 -3.74 7.91 -9.85
N ARG A 268 -3.22 7.85 -11.09
CA ARG A 268 -2.55 9.01 -11.70
C ARG A 268 -3.51 10.17 -11.92
N ARG A 269 -4.81 9.89 -12.14
CA ARG A 269 -5.87 10.89 -12.19
C ARG A 269 -6.05 11.58 -10.83
N HIS A 270 -6.14 10.81 -9.74
CA HIS A 270 -6.28 11.36 -8.38
C HIS A 270 -5.06 12.19 -7.96
N GLU A 271 -3.85 11.72 -8.28
CA GLU A 271 -2.63 12.48 -8.02
C GLU A 271 -2.63 13.82 -8.77
N LYS A 272 -2.99 13.82 -10.07
CA LYS A 272 -3.12 15.06 -10.85
C LYS A 272 -4.15 16.03 -10.26
N MET A 273 -5.36 15.55 -9.95
CA MET A 273 -6.41 16.38 -9.33
C MET A 273 -5.96 16.96 -7.98
N SER A 274 -5.25 16.17 -7.17
CA SER A 274 -4.71 16.62 -5.90
C SER A 274 -3.63 17.70 -6.08
N LEU A 275 -2.71 17.51 -7.03
CA LEU A 275 -1.69 18.52 -7.37
C LEU A 275 -2.34 19.83 -7.84
N ASP A 276 -3.35 19.75 -8.72
CA ASP A 276 -4.06 20.91 -9.25
C ASP A 276 -4.78 21.67 -8.12
N LYS A 277 -5.41 20.95 -7.19
CA LYS A 277 -6.06 21.55 -6.00
C LYS A 277 -5.06 22.15 -5.02
N ILE A 278 -3.91 21.51 -4.80
CA ILE A 278 -2.83 22.06 -3.96
C ILE A 278 -2.33 23.38 -4.57
N LEU A 279 -2.10 23.43 -5.89
CA LEU A 279 -1.67 24.66 -6.57
C LEU A 279 -2.67 25.80 -6.42
N ASP A 280 -3.96 25.53 -6.61
CA ASP A 280 -5.02 26.52 -6.43
C ASP A 280 -5.08 27.04 -4.99
N ASN A 281 -5.04 26.13 -4.00
CA ASN A 281 -5.04 26.49 -2.59
C ASN A 281 -3.81 27.32 -2.19
N LEU A 282 -2.64 27.00 -2.75
CA LEU A 282 -1.42 27.78 -2.58
C LEU A 282 -1.60 29.18 -3.15
N GLN A 283 -2.05 29.30 -4.39
CA GLN A 283 -2.23 30.59 -5.07
C GLN A 283 -3.20 31.50 -4.31
N ARG A 284 -4.33 30.96 -3.85
CA ARG A 284 -5.34 31.67 -3.04
C ARG A 284 -4.91 32.00 -1.61
N GLY A 285 -3.79 31.46 -1.14
CA GLY A 285 -3.31 31.67 0.23
C GLY A 285 -4.08 30.89 1.30
N VAL A 286 -4.81 29.85 0.89
CA VAL A 286 -5.54 28.95 1.81
C VAL A 286 -4.56 28.01 2.53
N LEU A 287 -3.53 27.54 1.83
CA LEU A 287 -2.46 26.73 2.42
C LEU A 287 -1.37 27.61 2.98
N ASN A 288 -1.07 27.44 4.26
CA ASN A 288 0.02 28.16 4.90
C ASN A 288 1.36 27.53 4.50
N CYS A 289 2.08 28.20 3.60
CA CYS A 289 3.38 27.75 3.14
C CYS A 289 4.53 28.19 4.02
N CYS A 290 4.39 29.33 4.68
CA CYS A 290 5.49 30.04 5.32
C CYS A 290 5.01 30.87 6.49
#